data_AF-A0A8J7S4B8-F1
#
_entry.id   AF-A0A8J7S4B8-F1
#
_cell.length_a   1.000
_cell.length_b   1.000
_cell.length_c   1.000
_cell.angle_alpha   90.00
_cell.angle_beta   90.00
_cell.angle_gamma   90.00
#
_symmetry.space_group_name_H-M   'P 1'
#
loop_
_entity.id
_entity.type
_entity.pdbx_description
1 polymer ?
#
loop_
_entity_poly.entity_id
_entity_poly.type
_entity_poly.pdbx_seq_one_letter_code
_entity_poly.pdbx_strand_id
1 'polypeptide(L)'
;MKLDYADSPLVPPAAPDGARAVHIGPLAADDGGMLAGRFLGAMTMLGRALAAEKAGPPHLVALTIRTGDAQALLDADRWELELLYREALGGNFCQIAVVSDPDFDLAVEAHAIVPVPPAGPIHADMDAATLNYEYSARAQVPGHMAHFHAWRTEGAAYRAAHLTAELPYGEGPGQAIDLYMPEGGEGAPPLHIFIHGGYWQALDKSDHGHLLAAMGAAGHAVAVINYDLLPKPGLTIDDLAEQCRRAVEALWRAAPLYGYDRARITISGHSAGGHLGAELAATDWPARDTDMPADLVKGAILVSGLYDLEPLRLTGVNKAVGMDEATAVRRSPIHMKPAHPLPVVVAVGGAESSEFHRQSRAFAEVWAHRGARTEFLALDGLNHFTVLEAFGDPSSALGARALRLMATL
;
A
#
# COMPACT_ATOMS: atom_id res chain seq x y z
N MET A 1 11.45 -0.32 10.61
CA MET A 1 11.46 -0.59 12.07
C MET A 1 10.71 -1.90 12.26
N LYS A 2 11.35 -2.97 12.73
CA LYS A 2 10.66 -4.23 13.04
C LYS A 2 10.01 -4.10 14.41
N LEU A 3 8.91 -4.81 14.66
CA LEU A 3 8.46 -5.05 16.03
C LEU A 3 9.51 -5.94 16.71
N ASP A 4 10.50 -5.33 17.38
CA ASP A 4 11.51 -6.09 18.11
C ASP A 4 11.01 -6.41 19.50
N TYR A 5 10.21 -7.47 19.54
CA TYR A 5 9.68 -8.04 20.78
C TYR A 5 10.78 -8.70 21.65
N ALA A 6 11.89 -9.15 21.07
CA ALA A 6 12.95 -9.81 21.84
C ALA A 6 13.73 -8.84 22.73
N ASP A 7 13.88 -7.59 22.27
CA ASP A 7 14.47 -6.49 23.02
C ASP A 7 13.41 -5.56 23.65
N SER A 8 12.11 -5.90 23.53
CA SER A 8 11.04 -5.17 24.21
C SER A 8 11.24 -5.28 25.72
N PRO A 9 11.33 -4.16 26.45
CA PRO A 9 11.47 -4.23 27.89
C PRO A 9 10.22 -4.85 28.52
N LEU A 10 10.41 -5.75 29.49
CA LEU A 10 9.33 -6.24 30.38
C LEU A 10 8.81 -5.15 31.34
N VAL A 11 9.31 -3.93 31.20
CA VAL A 11 8.99 -2.78 32.03
C VAL A 11 8.35 -1.71 31.13
N PRO A 12 7.22 -1.12 31.54
CA PRO A 12 6.60 -0.03 30.79
C PRO A 12 7.59 1.12 30.59
N PRO A 13 7.70 1.68 29.37
CA PRO A 13 8.51 2.86 29.11
C PRO A 13 7.99 4.05 29.93
N ALA A 14 8.91 4.89 30.42
CA ALA A 14 8.54 6.13 31.08
C ALA A 14 7.80 7.05 30.10
N ALA A 15 6.71 7.67 30.55
CA ALA A 15 5.98 8.63 29.73
C ALA A 15 6.89 9.83 29.40
N PRO A 16 7.11 10.15 28.11
CA PRO A 16 7.87 11.34 27.73
C PRO A 16 7.21 12.61 28.25
N ASP A 17 8.01 13.63 28.58
CA ASP A 17 7.50 14.93 29.03
C ASP A 17 6.50 15.50 28.02
N GLY A 18 5.29 15.84 28.50
CA GLY A 18 4.21 16.39 27.67
C GLY A 18 3.32 15.35 26.96
N ALA A 19 3.63 14.05 27.05
CA ALA A 19 2.74 13.00 26.57
C ALA A 19 1.50 12.86 27.46
N ARG A 20 0.33 12.65 26.84
CA ARG A 20 -0.89 12.27 27.56
C ARG A 20 -1.06 10.75 27.50
N ALA A 21 -1.45 10.15 28.61
CA ALA A 21 -1.80 8.74 28.64
C ALA A 21 -3.17 8.55 27.99
N VAL A 22 -3.22 7.70 26.97
CA VAL A 22 -4.45 7.23 26.34
C VAL A 22 -4.62 5.78 26.77
N HIS A 23 -5.43 5.58 27.80
CA HIS A 23 -5.67 4.25 28.34
C HIS A 23 -6.78 3.55 27.56
N ILE A 24 -6.50 2.32 27.15
CA ILE A 24 -7.52 1.42 26.62
C ILE A 24 -7.65 0.35 27.67
N GLY A 25 -8.82 0.33 28.31
CA GLY A 25 -9.14 -0.67 29.31
C GLY A 25 -9.00 -2.09 28.76
N PRO A 26 -8.93 -3.09 29.66
CA PRO A 26 -8.77 -4.48 29.28
C PRO A 26 -9.77 -4.86 28.18
N LEU A 27 -9.25 -5.49 27.14
CA LEU A 27 -10.10 -6.12 26.15
C LEU A 27 -10.64 -7.37 26.83
N ALA A 28 -11.96 -7.43 27.01
CA ALA A 28 -12.58 -8.70 27.38
C ALA A 28 -12.17 -9.71 26.32
N ALA A 29 -11.69 -10.87 26.75
CA ALA A 29 -11.41 -11.99 25.88
C ALA A 29 -12.66 -12.26 25.04
N ASP A 30 -12.57 -12.08 23.73
CA ASP A 30 -13.56 -12.67 22.83
C ASP A 30 -13.24 -14.16 22.72
N ASP A 31 -14.29 -14.97 22.68
CA ASP A 31 -14.31 -16.38 23.00
C ASP A 31 -13.39 -17.20 22.05
N GLY A 32 -12.15 -17.47 22.47
CA GLY A 32 -11.28 -18.48 21.87
C GLY A 32 -10.56 -18.11 20.55
N GLY A 33 -10.43 -16.83 20.20
CA GLY A 33 -9.71 -16.40 19.01
C GLY A 33 -8.19 -16.59 19.07
N MET A 34 -7.54 -16.88 17.93
CA MET A 34 -6.07 -16.91 17.81
C MET A 34 -5.44 -15.58 18.25
N LEU A 35 -4.21 -15.63 18.78
CA LEU A 35 -3.45 -14.48 19.29
C LEU A 35 -3.38 -13.30 18.31
N ALA A 36 -3.17 -13.57 17.02
CA ALA A 36 -3.15 -12.58 15.94
C ALA A 36 -4.47 -11.79 15.84
N GLY A 37 -5.62 -12.46 15.93
CA GLY A 37 -6.94 -11.81 15.89
C GLY A 37 -7.17 -10.90 17.10
N ARG A 38 -6.76 -11.35 18.29
CA ARG A 38 -6.85 -10.54 19.53
C ARG A 38 -5.95 -9.31 19.45
N PHE A 39 -4.70 -9.49 18.97
CA PHE A 39 -3.76 -8.39 18.77
C PHE A 39 -4.30 -7.34 17.79
N LEU A 40 -4.85 -7.77 16.66
CA LEU A 40 -5.45 -6.85 15.68
C LEU A 40 -6.64 -6.07 16.27
N GLY A 41 -7.52 -6.76 17.02
CA GLY A 41 -8.64 -6.12 17.72
C GLY A 41 -8.16 -5.02 18.67
N ALA A 42 -7.08 -5.30 19.40
CA ALA A 42 -6.45 -4.34 20.31
C ALA A 42 -5.91 -3.10 19.58
N MET A 43 -5.15 -3.29 18.51
CA MET A 43 -4.59 -2.17 17.72
C MET A 43 -5.69 -1.34 17.05
N THR A 44 -6.78 -1.98 16.61
CA THR A 44 -7.94 -1.29 16.03
C THR A 44 -8.64 -0.41 17.08
N MET A 45 -8.81 -0.92 18.30
CA MET A 45 -9.35 -0.14 19.41
C MET A 45 -8.43 1.02 19.79
N LEU A 46 -7.12 0.83 19.68
CA LEU A 46 -6.14 1.90 19.85
C LEU A 46 -6.27 3.02 18.83
N GLY A 47 -6.43 2.69 17.55
CA GLY A 47 -6.74 3.69 16.53
C GLY A 47 -7.95 4.54 16.90
N ARG A 48 -9.03 3.92 17.40
CA ARG A 48 -10.26 4.62 17.83
C ARG A 48 -10.06 5.48 19.07
N ALA A 49 -9.36 4.98 20.08
CA ALA A 49 -9.10 5.73 21.31
C ALA A 49 -8.23 6.97 21.06
N LEU A 50 -7.19 6.84 20.22
CA LEU A 50 -6.37 7.98 19.80
C LEU A 50 -7.21 9.04 19.08
N ALA A 51 -8.10 8.63 18.18
CA ALA A 51 -8.97 9.56 17.45
C ALA A 51 -9.89 10.36 18.39
N ALA A 52 -10.42 9.73 19.45
CA ALA A 52 -11.25 10.40 20.45
C ALA A 52 -10.48 11.52 21.19
N GLU A 53 -9.19 11.32 21.41
CA GLU A 53 -8.28 12.30 22.02
C GLU A 53 -7.71 13.33 21.02
N LYS A 54 -8.24 13.37 19.77
CA LYS A 54 -7.72 14.18 18.66
C LYS A 54 -6.25 13.88 18.34
N ALA A 55 -5.83 12.65 18.62
CA ALA A 55 -4.56 12.08 18.23
C ALA A 55 -4.76 11.03 17.12
N GLY A 56 -3.68 10.36 16.75
CA GLY A 56 -3.67 9.32 15.72
C GLY A 56 -2.38 8.51 15.84
N PRO A 57 -2.23 7.42 15.08
CA PRO A 57 -1.05 6.56 15.19
C PRO A 57 0.30 7.28 15.13
N PRO A 58 0.51 8.33 14.31
CA PRO A 58 1.76 9.09 14.30
C PRO A 58 2.04 9.97 15.53
N HIS A 59 1.14 9.97 16.52
CA HIS A 59 1.30 10.66 17.80
C HIS A 59 1.71 9.70 18.92
N LEU A 60 1.66 8.40 18.65
CA LEU A 60 2.12 7.37 19.59
C LEU A 60 3.60 7.52 19.84
N VAL A 61 3.96 7.62 21.11
CA VAL A 61 5.37 7.66 21.56
C VAL A 61 5.76 6.42 22.33
N ALA A 62 4.78 5.76 22.97
CA ALA A 62 4.99 4.50 23.65
C ALA A 62 3.73 3.64 23.69
N LEU A 63 3.92 2.33 23.77
CA LEU A 63 2.90 1.30 23.86
C LEU A 63 3.34 0.22 24.85
N THR A 64 2.46 -0.16 25.77
CA THR A 64 2.65 -1.30 26.66
C THR A 64 1.55 -2.31 26.38
N ILE A 65 1.94 -3.53 26.00
CA ILE A 65 1.04 -4.66 25.81
C ILE A 65 1.16 -5.56 27.04
N ARG A 66 0.06 -5.78 27.76
CA ARG A 66 -0.01 -6.67 28.92
C ARG A 66 -0.73 -7.96 28.53
N THR A 67 -0.18 -9.11 28.86
CA THR A 67 -0.80 -10.41 28.56
C THR A 67 -0.29 -11.50 29.50
N GLY A 68 -1.15 -12.47 29.82
CA GLY A 68 -0.80 -13.65 30.61
C GLY A 68 0.12 -14.62 29.87
N ASP A 69 0.23 -14.52 28.54
CA ASP A 69 1.13 -15.33 27.72
C ASP A 69 2.03 -14.45 26.85
N ALA A 70 2.85 -13.64 27.55
CA ALA A 70 3.83 -12.77 26.90
C ALA A 70 4.72 -13.56 25.95
N GLN A 71 5.18 -14.75 26.36
CA GLN A 71 6.09 -15.56 25.55
C GLN A 71 5.46 -16.00 24.23
N ALA A 72 4.18 -16.41 24.21
CA ALA A 72 3.50 -16.72 22.96
C ALA A 72 3.39 -15.52 22.01
N LEU A 73 3.27 -14.29 22.54
CA LEU A 73 3.31 -13.07 21.71
C LEU A 73 4.70 -12.78 21.16
N LEU A 74 5.75 -13.02 21.96
CA LEU A 74 7.15 -12.89 21.54
C LEU A 74 7.55 -13.95 20.48
N ASP A 75 6.93 -15.14 20.58
CA ASP A 75 7.18 -16.32 19.73
C ASP A 75 6.25 -16.42 18.52
N ALA A 76 5.19 -15.61 18.47
CA ALA A 76 4.28 -15.54 17.32
C ALA A 76 5.04 -15.18 16.04
N ASP A 77 4.41 -15.45 14.89
CA ASP A 77 4.95 -15.00 13.60
C ASP A 77 5.08 -13.46 13.63
N ARG A 78 6.30 -12.99 13.85
CA ARG A 78 6.62 -11.58 14.04
C ARG A 78 6.20 -10.77 12.83
N TRP A 79 6.29 -11.37 11.65
CA TRP A 79 5.90 -10.73 10.41
C TRP A 79 4.39 -10.54 10.35
N GLU A 80 3.63 -11.54 10.76
CA GLU A 80 2.17 -11.45 10.85
C GLU A 80 1.73 -10.33 11.80
N LEU A 81 2.31 -10.26 13.01
CA LEU A 81 2.01 -9.18 13.97
C LEU A 81 2.43 -7.80 13.44
N GLU A 82 3.56 -7.71 12.73
CA GLU A 82 4.01 -6.46 12.12
C GLU A 82 3.06 -5.98 11.03
N LEU A 83 2.56 -6.88 10.18
CA LEU A 83 1.56 -6.57 9.17
C LEU A 83 0.26 -6.07 9.80
N LEU A 84 -0.24 -6.78 10.82
CA LEU A 84 -1.47 -6.38 11.53
C LEU A 84 -1.32 -5.02 12.21
N TYR A 85 -0.16 -4.75 12.80
CA TYR A 85 0.18 -3.44 13.35
C TYR A 85 0.19 -2.36 12.26
N ARG A 86 0.86 -2.62 11.13
CA ARG A 86 0.93 -1.69 10.00
C ARG A 86 -0.44 -1.41 9.39
N GLU A 87 -1.33 -2.38 9.37
CA GLU A 87 -2.70 -2.22 8.92
C GLU A 87 -3.52 -1.34 9.87
N ALA A 88 -3.47 -1.64 11.17
CA ALA A 88 -4.24 -0.90 12.16
C ALA A 88 -3.72 0.53 12.37
N LEU A 89 -2.40 0.72 12.36
CA LEU A 89 -1.73 1.95 12.80
C LEU A 89 -0.92 2.64 11.68
N GLY A 90 -1.02 2.15 10.45
CA GLY A 90 -0.36 2.78 9.29
C GLY A 90 1.16 2.82 9.42
N GLY A 91 1.79 1.79 9.98
CA GLY A 91 3.25 1.69 10.08
C GLY A 91 3.93 2.71 11.01
N ASN A 92 3.16 3.43 11.84
CA ASN A 92 3.70 4.33 12.86
C ASN A 92 4.11 3.52 14.08
N PHE A 93 5.39 3.15 14.15
CA PHE A 93 5.94 2.43 15.28
C PHE A 93 6.41 3.39 16.37
N CYS A 94 6.21 2.98 17.62
CA CYS A 94 6.67 3.66 18.82
C CYS A 94 7.52 2.70 19.67
N GLN A 95 7.95 3.13 20.86
CA GLN A 95 8.56 2.19 21.82
C GLN A 95 7.49 1.22 22.30
N ILE A 96 7.74 -0.09 22.17
CA ILE A 96 6.80 -1.14 22.56
C ILE A 96 7.40 -1.98 23.67
N ALA A 97 6.67 -2.09 24.78
CA ALA A 97 6.92 -3.03 25.87
C ALA A 97 5.88 -4.14 25.86
N VAL A 98 6.31 -5.37 26.15
CA VAL A 98 5.41 -6.50 26.42
C VAL A 98 5.61 -6.89 27.87
N VAL A 99 4.56 -6.87 28.67
CA VAL A 99 4.60 -7.15 30.11
C VAL A 99 3.77 -8.40 30.38
N SER A 100 4.38 -9.37 31.06
CA SER A 100 3.64 -10.54 31.55
C SER A 100 2.74 -10.12 32.71
N ASP A 101 1.45 -10.34 32.55
CA ASP A 101 0.44 -9.98 33.53
C ASP A 101 -0.67 -11.04 33.53
N PRO A 102 -0.65 -12.00 34.47
CA PRO A 102 -1.55 -13.16 34.45
C PRO A 102 -3.03 -12.79 34.65
N ASP A 103 -3.31 -11.57 35.13
CA ASP A 103 -4.66 -11.07 35.33
C ASP A 103 -5.28 -10.51 34.03
N PHE A 104 -4.49 -10.38 32.94
CA PHE A 104 -4.96 -9.88 31.65
C PHE A 104 -4.74 -10.90 30.54
N ASP A 105 -5.78 -11.15 29.73
CA ASP A 105 -5.63 -11.93 28.51
C ASP A 105 -4.83 -11.14 27.46
N LEU A 106 -5.29 -9.93 27.13
CA LEU A 106 -4.54 -8.92 26.35
C LEU A 106 -5.05 -7.51 26.67
N ALA A 107 -4.17 -6.62 27.12
CA ALA A 107 -4.48 -5.20 27.34
C ALA A 107 -3.42 -4.30 26.71
N VAL A 108 -3.81 -3.09 26.31
CA VAL A 108 -2.94 -2.15 25.62
C VAL A 108 -3.03 -0.78 26.27
N GLU A 109 -1.90 -0.28 26.75
CA GLU A 109 -1.74 1.07 27.27
C GLU A 109 -0.87 1.87 26.31
N ALA A 110 -1.29 3.08 25.93
CA ALA A 110 -0.57 3.91 24.98
C ALA A 110 -0.32 5.31 25.52
N HIS A 111 0.84 5.86 25.19
CA HIS A 111 1.16 7.27 25.41
C HIS A 111 1.23 7.97 24.07
N ALA A 112 0.56 9.12 23.97
CA ALA A 112 0.56 9.93 22.76
C ALA A 112 0.78 11.41 23.07
N ILE A 113 1.52 12.09 22.20
CA ILE A 113 1.64 13.55 22.21
C ILE A 113 0.52 14.10 21.33
N VAL A 114 -0.54 14.62 21.96
CA VAL A 114 -1.67 15.21 21.25
C VAL A 114 -1.20 16.51 20.60
N PRO A 115 -1.19 16.61 19.25
CA PRO A 115 -0.78 17.83 18.59
C PRO A 115 -1.83 18.92 18.79
N VAL A 116 -1.41 20.17 18.81
CA VAL A 116 -2.32 21.29 18.58
C VAL A 116 -2.29 21.56 17.07
N PRO A 117 -3.34 21.21 16.30
CA PRO A 117 -3.35 21.50 14.88
C PRO A 117 -3.31 23.02 14.65
N PRO A 118 -2.72 23.47 13.52
CA PRO A 118 -2.76 24.88 13.15
C PRO A 118 -4.20 25.40 13.12
N ALA A 119 -4.40 26.64 13.56
CA ALA A 119 -5.70 27.30 13.41
C ALA A 119 -5.89 27.76 11.95
N GLY A 120 -6.97 27.31 11.32
CA GLY A 120 -7.35 27.70 9.96
C GLY A 120 -6.93 26.70 8.87
N PRO A 121 -7.18 27.04 7.59
CA PRO A 121 -6.84 26.19 6.46
C PRO A 121 -5.33 25.97 6.31
N ILE A 122 -4.94 24.73 5.99
CA ILE A 122 -3.54 24.38 5.70
C ILE A 122 -3.32 24.02 4.23
N HIS A 123 -4.39 23.65 3.51
CA HIS A 123 -4.35 23.38 2.07
C HIS A 123 -5.70 23.74 1.46
N ALA A 124 -5.69 24.58 0.42
CA ALA A 124 -6.91 25.17 -0.14
C ALA A 124 -7.79 25.78 0.98
N ASP A 125 -9.06 25.37 1.07
CA ASP A 125 -10.03 25.74 2.10
C ASP A 125 -10.12 24.72 3.25
N MET A 126 -9.30 23.67 3.23
CA MET A 126 -9.31 22.60 4.24
C MET A 126 -8.38 22.88 5.41
N ASP A 127 -8.91 22.72 6.62
CA ASP A 127 -8.10 22.61 7.83
C ASP A 127 -7.40 21.25 7.93
N ALA A 128 -6.55 21.09 8.96
CA ALA A 128 -5.80 19.86 9.14
C ALA A 128 -6.69 18.62 9.32
N ALA A 129 -7.80 18.73 10.03
CA ALA A 129 -8.68 17.59 10.29
C ALA A 129 -9.38 17.12 9.01
N THR A 130 -9.90 18.08 8.24
CA THR A 130 -10.57 17.83 6.96
C THR A 130 -9.61 17.22 5.96
N LEU A 131 -8.40 17.79 5.81
CA LEU A 131 -7.40 17.25 4.90
C LEU A 131 -6.98 15.82 5.27
N ASN A 132 -6.79 15.52 6.56
CA ASN A 132 -6.49 14.16 7.00
C ASN A 132 -7.63 13.17 6.70
N TYR A 133 -8.89 13.61 6.82
CA TYR A 133 -10.04 12.78 6.49
C TYR A 133 -10.11 12.47 4.99
N GLU A 134 -9.91 13.49 4.14
CA GLU A 134 -9.89 13.34 2.67
C GLU A 134 -8.84 12.32 2.20
N TYR A 135 -7.71 12.21 2.90
CA TYR A 135 -6.64 11.25 2.65
C TYR A 135 -6.68 10.00 3.54
N SER A 136 -7.82 9.70 4.19
CA SER A 136 -7.98 8.51 5.00
C SER A 136 -9.06 7.59 4.43
N ALA A 137 -8.66 6.73 3.48
CA ALA A 137 -9.54 5.69 2.93
C ALA A 137 -10.14 4.79 4.04
N ARG A 138 -9.34 4.50 5.08
CA ARG A 138 -9.78 3.69 6.24
C ARG A 138 -10.86 4.39 7.07
N ALA A 139 -10.78 5.70 7.24
CA ALA A 139 -11.79 6.46 7.97
C ALA A 139 -13.12 6.56 7.20
N GLN A 140 -13.06 6.51 5.86
CA GLN A 140 -14.22 6.63 4.98
C GLN A 140 -14.94 5.30 4.71
N VAL A 141 -14.28 4.16 4.97
CA VAL A 141 -14.87 2.83 4.77
C VAL A 141 -15.00 2.10 6.11
N PRO A 142 -16.21 2.13 6.72
CA PRO A 142 -16.52 1.27 7.85
C PRO A 142 -16.29 -0.20 7.48
N GLY A 143 -15.65 -0.97 8.37
CA GLY A 143 -15.38 -2.38 8.11
C GLY A 143 -14.23 -2.67 7.15
N HIS A 144 -13.40 -1.67 6.79
CA HIS A 144 -12.26 -1.83 5.87
C HIS A 144 -11.34 -3.03 6.20
N MET A 145 -11.22 -3.40 7.47
CA MET A 145 -10.42 -4.54 7.92
C MET A 145 -10.87 -5.88 7.33
N ALA A 146 -12.15 -6.03 7.00
CA ALA A 146 -12.64 -7.25 6.34
C ALA A 146 -12.02 -7.42 4.95
N HIS A 147 -11.79 -6.32 4.21
CA HIS A 147 -11.11 -6.37 2.92
C HIS A 147 -9.66 -6.79 3.07
N PHE A 148 -8.90 -6.22 4.02
CA PHE A 148 -7.51 -6.61 4.27
C PHE A 148 -7.39 -8.09 4.68
N HIS A 149 -8.30 -8.57 5.54
CA HIS A 149 -8.33 -9.97 5.95
C HIS A 149 -8.62 -10.90 4.76
N ALA A 150 -9.60 -10.55 3.92
CA ALA A 150 -9.93 -11.30 2.71
C ALA A 150 -8.73 -11.35 1.76
N TRP A 151 -8.11 -10.20 1.48
CA TRP A 151 -6.95 -10.12 0.59
C TRP A 151 -5.79 -10.98 1.08
N ARG A 152 -5.46 -10.92 2.38
CA ARG A 152 -4.40 -11.76 2.94
C ARG A 152 -4.71 -13.24 2.81
N THR A 153 -5.93 -13.64 3.15
CA THR A 153 -6.34 -15.05 3.19
C THR A 153 -6.40 -15.63 1.77
N GLU A 154 -7.09 -14.95 0.87
CA GLU A 154 -7.26 -15.37 -0.52
C GLU A 154 -5.94 -15.24 -1.31
N GLY A 155 -5.18 -14.18 -1.06
CA GLY A 155 -3.86 -13.96 -1.64
C GLY A 155 -2.86 -15.04 -1.23
N ALA A 156 -2.76 -15.38 0.05
CA ALA A 156 -1.89 -16.45 0.52
C ALA A 156 -2.28 -17.82 -0.07
N ALA A 157 -3.58 -18.13 -0.11
CA ALA A 157 -4.07 -19.36 -0.73
C ALA A 157 -3.75 -19.41 -2.23
N TYR A 158 -3.97 -18.31 -2.95
CA TYR A 158 -3.65 -18.21 -4.37
C TYR A 158 -2.15 -18.34 -4.63
N ARG A 159 -1.32 -17.66 -3.83
CA ARG A 159 0.15 -17.74 -3.92
C ARG A 159 0.62 -19.18 -3.72
N ALA A 160 0.12 -19.88 -2.70
CA ALA A 160 0.50 -21.26 -2.42
C ALA A 160 0.14 -22.21 -3.58
N ALA A 161 -0.96 -21.94 -4.28
CA ALA A 161 -1.44 -22.78 -5.39
C ALA A 161 -0.79 -22.46 -6.74
N HIS A 162 -0.48 -21.19 -7.02
CA HIS A 162 -0.20 -20.72 -8.39
C HIS A 162 1.18 -20.07 -8.59
N LEU A 163 1.95 -19.82 -7.52
CA LEU A 163 3.25 -19.16 -7.65
C LEU A 163 4.18 -19.97 -8.56
N THR A 164 4.64 -19.35 -9.66
CA THR A 164 5.63 -19.95 -10.56
C THR A 164 7.04 -19.73 -10.04
N ALA A 165 7.36 -18.50 -9.63
CA ALA A 165 8.64 -18.15 -9.05
C ALA A 165 8.55 -16.90 -8.19
N GLU A 166 9.39 -16.84 -7.17
CA GLU A 166 9.69 -15.61 -6.43
C GLU A 166 11.05 -15.08 -6.88
N LEU A 167 11.06 -13.87 -7.46
CA LEU A 167 12.26 -13.26 -8.03
C LEU A 167 12.74 -12.14 -7.10
N PRO A 168 13.92 -12.26 -6.46
CA PRO A 168 14.55 -11.13 -5.80
C PRO A 168 15.07 -10.15 -6.86
N TYR A 169 14.88 -8.85 -6.62
CA TYR A 169 15.45 -7.78 -7.45
C TYR A 169 16.37 -6.83 -6.66
N GLY A 170 16.59 -7.13 -5.38
CA GLY A 170 17.52 -6.42 -4.51
C GLY A 170 17.70 -7.14 -3.17
N GLU A 171 18.41 -6.50 -2.25
CA GLU A 171 18.83 -7.13 -0.97
C GLU A 171 17.79 -7.01 0.15
N GLY A 172 16.86 -6.06 0.04
CA GLY A 172 15.82 -5.85 1.05
C GLY A 172 14.77 -6.96 1.05
N PRO A 173 14.16 -7.29 2.21
CA PRO A 173 13.11 -8.31 2.29
C PRO A 173 11.86 -7.93 1.49
N GLY A 174 11.60 -6.63 1.29
CA GLY A 174 10.52 -6.18 0.39
C GLY A 174 10.92 -6.20 -1.09
N GLN A 175 12.18 -6.47 -1.44
CA GLN A 175 12.67 -6.36 -2.82
C GLN A 175 12.52 -7.69 -3.59
N ALA A 176 11.28 -8.18 -3.65
CA ALA A 176 10.91 -9.42 -4.33
C ALA A 176 9.66 -9.26 -5.20
N ILE A 177 9.52 -10.15 -6.19
CA ILE A 177 8.38 -10.21 -7.10
C ILE A 177 7.79 -11.62 -7.06
N ASP A 178 6.47 -11.75 -6.98
CA ASP A 178 5.80 -13.02 -7.27
C ASP A 178 5.42 -13.06 -8.74
N LEU A 179 5.89 -14.08 -9.46
CA LEU A 179 5.57 -14.33 -10.86
C LEU A 179 4.61 -15.51 -10.98
N TYR A 180 3.55 -15.32 -11.74
CA TYR A 180 2.53 -16.30 -12.09
C TYR A 180 2.47 -16.43 -13.61
N MET A 181 2.84 -17.59 -14.15
CA MET A 181 2.71 -17.88 -15.58
C MET A 181 1.33 -18.47 -15.86
N PRO A 182 0.68 -18.11 -16.98
CA PRO A 182 -0.62 -18.66 -17.34
C PRO A 182 -0.50 -20.14 -17.71
N GLU A 183 -1.56 -20.90 -17.44
CA GLU A 183 -1.65 -22.30 -17.87
C GLU A 183 -2.05 -22.39 -19.34
N GLY A 184 -1.17 -22.96 -20.16
CA GLY A 184 -1.42 -23.13 -21.59
C GLY A 184 -1.38 -21.82 -22.39
N GLY A 185 -1.33 -21.95 -23.72
CA GLY A 185 -1.21 -20.84 -24.65
C GLY A 185 -0.25 -21.14 -25.80
N GLU A 186 -0.46 -20.46 -26.93
CA GLU A 186 0.47 -20.48 -28.05
C GLU A 186 1.38 -19.24 -27.97
N GLY A 187 2.70 -19.46 -27.93
CA GLY A 187 3.70 -18.38 -27.91
C GLY A 187 4.00 -17.80 -26.53
N ALA A 188 4.82 -16.76 -26.50
CA ALA A 188 5.24 -16.08 -25.27
C ALA A 188 4.12 -15.16 -24.77
N PRO A 189 3.55 -15.37 -23.56
CA PRO A 189 2.44 -14.55 -23.07
C PRO A 189 2.91 -13.10 -22.80
N PRO A 190 2.06 -12.08 -23.00
CA PRO A 190 2.33 -10.73 -22.52
C PRO A 190 2.46 -10.71 -20.99
N LEU A 191 3.20 -9.74 -20.45
CA LEU A 191 3.38 -9.56 -19.00
C LEU A 191 2.52 -8.41 -18.47
N HIS A 192 1.75 -8.67 -17.43
CA HIS A 192 1.10 -7.64 -16.62
C HIS A 192 1.78 -7.54 -15.25
N ILE A 193 2.15 -6.33 -14.85
CA ILE A 193 2.82 -6.05 -13.58
C ILE A 193 1.87 -5.27 -12.67
N PHE A 194 1.60 -5.77 -11.47
CA PHE A 194 0.79 -5.08 -10.47
C PHE A 194 1.67 -4.57 -9.31
N ILE A 195 1.32 -3.39 -8.81
CA ILE A 195 1.99 -2.74 -7.68
C ILE A 195 0.92 -2.43 -6.61
N HIS A 196 1.11 -2.99 -5.41
CA HIS A 196 0.14 -2.84 -4.33
C HIS A 196 0.14 -1.44 -3.70
N GLY A 197 -0.88 -1.16 -2.89
CA GLY A 197 -1.07 0.11 -2.20
C GLY A 197 -0.46 0.15 -0.79
N GLY A 198 -1.17 0.80 0.13
CA GLY A 198 -0.81 0.82 1.56
C GLY A 198 0.01 2.02 2.01
N TYR A 199 -0.10 3.17 1.31
CA TYR A 199 0.62 4.42 1.65
C TYR A 199 2.14 4.24 1.79
N TRP A 200 2.72 3.31 1.03
CA TRP A 200 4.14 2.94 1.14
C TRP A 200 4.57 2.41 2.52
N GLN A 201 3.60 2.07 3.38
CA GLN A 201 3.79 1.78 4.80
C GLN A 201 3.26 0.40 5.22
N ALA A 202 2.43 -0.22 4.39
CA ALA A 202 1.74 -1.47 4.69
C ALA A 202 1.47 -2.29 3.42
N LEU A 203 0.90 -3.48 3.63
CA LEU A 203 0.57 -4.51 2.65
C LEU A 203 1.78 -5.25 2.08
N ASP A 204 1.52 -6.36 1.40
CA ASP A 204 2.53 -7.21 0.77
C ASP A 204 2.06 -7.75 -0.58
N LYS A 205 3.00 -8.13 -1.46
CA LYS A 205 2.67 -8.80 -2.73
C LYS A 205 1.80 -10.05 -2.55
N SER A 206 1.97 -10.77 -1.45
CA SER A 206 1.25 -12.01 -1.15
C SER A 206 -0.25 -11.80 -0.95
N ASP A 207 -0.71 -10.58 -0.67
CA ASP A 207 -2.13 -10.29 -0.48
C ASP A 207 -2.89 -10.16 -1.83
N HIS A 208 -2.21 -10.04 -2.98
CA HIS A 208 -2.85 -9.47 -4.18
C HIS A 208 -2.96 -10.41 -5.39
N GLY A 209 -2.26 -11.55 -5.41
CA GLY A 209 -2.24 -12.44 -6.59
C GLY A 209 -3.62 -12.89 -7.06
N HIS A 210 -4.53 -13.18 -6.12
CA HIS A 210 -5.90 -13.62 -6.40
C HIS A 210 -6.74 -12.59 -7.18
N LEU A 211 -6.51 -11.30 -6.95
CA LEU A 211 -7.19 -10.20 -7.65
C LEU A 211 -6.79 -10.11 -9.13
N LEU A 212 -5.74 -10.83 -9.53
CA LEU A 212 -5.22 -10.82 -10.90
C LEU A 212 -5.49 -12.12 -11.64
N ALA A 213 -6.22 -13.06 -11.02
CA ALA A 213 -6.51 -14.37 -11.59
C ALA A 213 -7.19 -14.28 -12.97
N ALA A 214 -8.07 -13.29 -13.17
CA ALA A 214 -8.74 -13.07 -14.45
C ALA A 214 -7.76 -12.68 -15.58
N MET A 215 -6.67 -11.96 -15.28
CA MET A 215 -5.64 -11.65 -16.27
C MET A 215 -4.82 -12.88 -16.62
N GLY A 216 -4.49 -13.72 -15.63
CA GLY A 216 -3.87 -15.02 -15.85
C GLY A 216 -4.73 -15.93 -16.74
N ALA A 217 -6.03 -16.01 -16.44
CA ALA A 217 -7.00 -16.76 -17.24
C ALA A 217 -7.18 -16.21 -18.66
N ALA A 218 -6.90 -14.92 -18.87
CA ALA A 218 -6.86 -14.29 -20.19
C ALA A 218 -5.52 -14.52 -20.94
N GLY A 219 -4.61 -15.34 -20.39
CA GLY A 219 -3.35 -15.71 -21.03
C GLY A 219 -2.18 -14.77 -20.76
N HIS A 220 -2.26 -13.93 -19.73
CA HIS A 220 -1.15 -13.06 -19.34
C HIS A 220 -0.27 -13.72 -18.29
N ALA A 221 1.05 -13.55 -18.42
CA ALA A 221 1.93 -13.65 -17.27
C ALA A 221 1.64 -12.48 -16.32
N VAL A 222 1.61 -12.75 -15.02
CA VAL A 222 1.31 -11.76 -13.99
C VAL A 222 2.48 -11.68 -13.03
N ALA A 223 2.99 -10.49 -12.80
CA ALA A 223 4.00 -10.21 -11.78
C ALA A 223 3.43 -9.26 -10.73
N VAL A 224 3.58 -9.59 -9.45
CA VAL A 224 3.22 -8.73 -8.32
C VAL A 224 4.50 -8.24 -7.67
N ILE A 225 4.78 -6.94 -7.79
CA ILE A 225 5.95 -6.32 -7.18
C ILE A 225 5.67 -6.06 -5.71
N ASN A 226 6.57 -6.51 -4.83
CA ASN A 226 6.71 -5.97 -3.48
C ASN A 226 7.78 -4.88 -3.47
N TYR A 227 7.77 -4.02 -2.46
CA TYR A 227 8.84 -3.05 -2.21
C TYR A 227 9.01 -2.85 -0.69
N ASP A 228 10.17 -2.35 -0.26
CA ASP A 228 10.38 -2.06 1.16
C ASP A 228 9.37 -1.01 1.66
N LEU A 229 9.02 -1.05 2.96
CA LEU A 229 8.03 -0.13 3.53
C LEU A 229 8.68 0.95 4.41
N LEU A 230 8.07 2.13 4.43
CA LEU A 230 8.39 3.25 5.31
C LEU A 230 7.59 3.16 6.63
N PRO A 231 8.08 3.78 7.72
CA PRO A 231 9.41 4.35 7.89
C PRO A 231 10.48 3.26 8.10
N LYS A 232 11.62 3.41 7.44
CA LYS A 232 12.83 2.60 7.67
C LYS A 232 14.04 3.54 7.63
N PRO A 233 14.92 3.55 8.65
CA PRO A 233 16.07 4.45 8.67
C PRO A 233 16.90 4.34 7.39
N GLY A 234 17.19 5.48 6.77
CA GLY A 234 17.96 5.55 5.52
C GLY A 234 17.19 5.15 4.26
N LEU A 235 15.90 4.85 4.35
CA LEU A 235 15.02 4.60 3.20
C LEU A 235 14.07 5.78 3.01
N THR A 236 13.88 6.19 1.77
CA THR A 236 13.01 7.30 1.36
C THR A 236 12.01 6.85 0.29
N ILE A 237 11.00 7.67 0.00
CA ILE A 237 10.10 7.42 -1.14
C ILE A 237 10.85 7.42 -2.49
N ASP A 238 11.98 8.14 -2.60
CA ASP A 238 12.84 8.07 -3.79
C ASP A 238 13.39 6.66 -4.00
N ASP A 239 13.81 6.01 -2.92
CA ASP A 239 14.32 4.64 -2.96
C ASP A 239 13.23 3.64 -3.32
N LEU A 240 11.98 3.86 -2.89
CA LEU A 240 10.85 2.99 -3.25
C LEU A 240 10.55 3.05 -4.74
N ALA A 241 10.50 4.27 -5.30
CA ALA A 241 10.32 4.43 -6.74
C ALA A 241 11.47 3.79 -7.53
N GLU A 242 12.71 3.89 -7.05
CA GLU A 242 13.85 3.22 -7.65
C GLU A 242 13.81 1.69 -7.49
N GLN A 243 13.32 1.17 -6.36
CA GLN A 243 13.07 -0.27 -6.17
C GLN A 243 12.09 -0.81 -7.21
N CYS A 244 10.96 -0.13 -7.43
CA CYS A 244 10.01 -0.55 -8.47
C CYS A 244 10.62 -0.50 -9.87
N ARG A 245 11.49 0.48 -10.17
CA ARG A 245 12.21 0.52 -11.46
C ARG A 245 13.14 -0.68 -11.63
N ARG A 246 13.90 -1.03 -10.58
CA ARG A 246 14.75 -2.24 -10.56
C ARG A 246 13.93 -3.53 -10.71
N ALA A 247 12.73 -3.60 -10.12
CA ALA A 247 11.84 -4.74 -10.26
C ALA A 247 11.38 -4.96 -11.71
N VAL A 248 10.97 -3.89 -12.41
CA VAL A 248 10.60 -3.96 -13.84
C VAL A 248 11.82 -4.32 -14.70
N GLU A 249 12.99 -3.77 -14.40
CA GLU A 249 14.24 -4.14 -15.05
C GLU A 249 14.58 -5.63 -14.87
N ALA A 250 14.45 -6.16 -13.66
CA ALA A 250 14.67 -7.57 -13.37
C ALA A 250 13.71 -8.46 -14.17
N LEU A 251 12.42 -8.10 -14.26
CA LEU A 251 11.45 -8.79 -15.10
C LEU A 251 11.83 -8.71 -16.59
N TRP A 252 12.15 -7.53 -17.11
CA TRP A 252 12.54 -7.39 -18.52
C TRP A 252 13.75 -8.27 -18.89
N ARG A 253 14.72 -8.41 -17.98
CA ARG A 253 15.90 -9.29 -18.16
C ARG A 253 15.57 -10.77 -17.96
N ALA A 254 14.61 -11.10 -17.11
CA ALA A 254 14.23 -12.47 -16.80
C ALA A 254 13.31 -13.12 -17.86
N ALA A 255 12.77 -12.36 -18.80
CA ALA A 255 11.88 -12.87 -19.84
C ALA A 255 12.40 -14.11 -20.60
N PRO A 256 13.68 -14.21 -21.03
CA PRO A 256 14.18 -15.43 -21.69
C PRO A 256 14.19 -16.67 -20.78
N LEU A 257 14.25 -16.49 -19.46
CA LEU A 257 14.23 -17.57 -18.48
C LEU A 257 12.82 -18.11 -18.26
N TYR A 258 11.82 -17.24 -18.22
CA TYR A 258 10.44 -17.60 -17.88
C TYR A 258 9.51 -17.72 -19.09
N GLY A 259 9.90 -17.19 -20.25
CA GLY A 259 9.21 -17.37 -21.53
C GLY A 259 8.07 -16.39 -21.83
N TYR A 260 7.84 -15.36 -21.01
CA TYR A 260 6.93 -14.25 -21.36
C TYR A 260 7.58 -13.25 -22.32
N ASP A 261 6.75 -12.47 -22.99
CA ASP A 261 7.16 -11.49 -23.97
C ASP A 261 7.48 -10.12 -23.33
N ARG A 262 8.77 -9.83 -23.17
CA ARG A 262 9.25 -8.53 -22.65
C ARG A 262 8.95 -7.34 -23.56
N ALA A 263 8.50 -7.55 -24.80
CA ALA A 263 8.03 -6.49 -25.66
C ALA A 263 6.57 -6.12 -25.40
N ARG A 264 5.84 -6.87 -24.55
CA ARG A 264 4.42 -6.65 -24.26
C ARG A 264 4.17 -6.57 -22.76
N ILE A 265 4.72 -5.52 -22.14
CA ILE A 265 4.60 -5.26 -20.70
C ILE A 265 3.53 -4.19 -20.44
N THR A 266 2.57 -4.49 -19.58
CA THR A 266 1.63 -3.52 -19.00
C THR A 266 1.83 -3.43 -17.51
N ILE A 267 1.38 -2.33 -16.93
CA ILE A 267 1.39 -2.15 -15.49
C ILE A 267 0.01 -1.79 -14.97
N SER A 268 -0.23 -2.10 -13.71
CA SER A 268 -1.29 -1.52 -12.92
C SER A 268 -0.82 -1.25 -11.50
N GLY A 269 -1.56 -0.40 -10.80
CA GLY A 269 -1.30 -0.19 -9.39
C GLY A 269 -2.47 0.45 -8.68
N HIS A 270 -2.57 0.14 -7.39
CA HIS A 270 -3.65 0.62 -6.52
C HIS A 270 -3.11 1.60 -5.48
N SER A 271 -3.78 2.74 -5.27
CA SER A 271 -3.42 3.69 -4.21
C SER A 271 -1.96 4.18 -4.34
N ALA A 272 -1.12 3.95 -3.33
CA ALA A 272 0.34 4.16 -3.42
C ALA A 272 1.02 3.40 -4.58
N GLY A 273 0.49 2.25 -4.98
CA GLY A 273 0.93 1.53 -6.18
C GLY A 273 0.47 2.20 -7.48
N GLY A 274 -0.65 2.93 -7.46
CA GLY A 274 -1.07 3.78 -8.59
C GLY A 274 -0.14 4.97 -8.79
N HIS A 275 0.39 5.52 -7.69
CA HIS A 275 1.49 6.50 -7.71
C HIS A 275 2.76 5.91 -8.34
N LEU A 276 3.24 4.78 -7.83
CA LEU A 276 4.45 4.11 -8.33
C LEU A 276 4.28 3.64 -9.79
N GLY A 277 3.08 3.18 -10.17
CA GLY A 277 2.74 2.83 -11.54
C GLY A 277 2.84 4.03 -12.49
N ALA A 278 2.35 5.20 -12.07
CA ALA A 278 2.53 6.42 -12.86
C ALA A 278 4.01 6.80 -13.01
N GLU A 279 4.83 6.64 -11.96
CA GLU A 279 6.28 6.85 -12.05
C GLU A 279 6.97 5.90 -13.04
N LEU A 280 6.55 4.63 -13.09
CA LEU A 280 7.08 3.65 -14.04
C LEU A 280 6.68 3.98 -15.48
N ALA A 281 5.45 4.43 -15.71
CA ALA A 281 4.97 4.89 -17.01
C ALA A 281 5.69 6.17 -17.51
N ALA A 282 6.25 6.97 -16.59
CA ALA A 282 7.03 8.16 -16.89
C ALA A 282 8.55 7.92 -16.97
N THR A 283 9.01 6.69 -16.71
CA THR A 283 10.45 6.39 -16.62
C THR A 283 11.11 6.39 -18.00
N ASP A 284 12.24 7.09 -18.12
CA ASP A 284 13.15 7.01 -19.26
C ASP A 284 13.99 5.74 -19.15
N TRP A 285 13.44 4.62 -19.65
CA TRP A 285 14.09 3.31 -19.61
C TRP A 285 15.44 3.27 -20.35
N PRO A 286 15.60 3.87 -21.56
CA PRO A 286 16.89 3.97 -22.23
C PRO A 286 17.99 4.67 -21.42
N ALA A 287 17.64 5.64 -20.56
CA ALA A 287 18.61 6.28 -19.67
C ALA A 287 19.13 5.36 -18.57
N ARG A 288 18.43 4.27 -18.28
CA ARG A 288 18.84 3.24 -17.31
C ARG A 288 19.70 2.16 -17.97
N ASP A 289 19.26 1.69 -19.13
CA ASP A 289 19.98 0.75 -19.98
C ASP A 289 19.58 1.00 -21.43
N THR A 290 20.57 1.22 -22.30
CA THR A 290 20.35 1.54 -23.72
C THR A 290 19.65 0.43 -24.50
N ASP A 291 19.65 -0.80 -23.99
CA ASP A 291 18.93 -1.93 -24.59
C ASP A 291 17.43 -1.93 -24.25
N MET A 292 17.02 -1.17 -23.24
CA MET A 292 15.61 -1.05 -22.88
C MET A 292 14.88 -0.05 -23.79
N PRO A 293 13.71 -0.43 -24.34
CA PRO A 293 13.00 0.46 -25.23
C PRO A 293 12.33 1.62 -24.48
N ALA A 294 12.26 2.80 -25.09
CA ALA A 294 11.55 3.95 -24.54
C ALA A 294 10.07 3.66 -24.26
N ASP A 295 9.49 2.72 -25.01
CA ASP A 295 8.12 2.26 -24.87
C ASP A 295 8.01 0.93 -24.10
N LEU A 296 8.92 0.64 -23.16
CA LEU A 296 8.92 -0.60 -22.36
C LEU A 296 7.56 -0.88 -21.74
N VAL A 297 6.96 0.11 -21.08
CA VAL A 297 5.59 0.01 -20.53
C VAL A 297 4.59 0.39 -21.62
N LYS A 298 3.86 -0.59 -22.14
CA LYS A 298 2.92 -0.40 -23.25
C LYS A 298 1.59 0.22 -22.86
N GLY A 299 1.22 0.17 -21.59
CA GLY A 299 0.01 0.78 -21.06
C GLY A 299 -0.12 0.63 -19.54
N ALA A 300 -0.95 1.45 -18.93
CA ALA A 300 -1.11 1.53 -17.48
C ALA A 300 -2.58 1.56 -17.04
N ILE A 301 -2.92 0.84 -15.96
CA ILE A 301 -4.20 0.97 -15.25
C ILE A 301 -3.92 1.44 -13.83
N LEU A 302 -4.25 2.70 -13.53
CA LEU A 302 -3.93 3.35 -12.27
C LEU A 302 -5.21 3.55 -11.47
N VAL A 303 -5.35 2.83 -10.37
CA VAL A 303 -6.58 2.73 -9.59
C VAL A 303 -6.42 3.49 -8.27
N SER A 304 -7.22 4.54 -8.09
CA SER A 304 -7.30 5.37 -6.88
C SER A 304 -5.94 5.90 -6.43
N GLY A 305 -5.09 6.28 -7.39
CA GLY A 305 -3.70 6.64 -7.14
C GLY A 305 -3.50 8.04 -6.52
N LEU A 306 -2.27 8.27 -6.07
CA LEU A 306 -1.80 9.56 -5.54
C LEU A 306 -0.90 10.22 -6.58
N TYR A 307 -1.34 11.33 -7.15
CA TYR A 307 -0.69 11.97 -8.30
C TYR A 307 -0.11 13.35 -7.98
N ASP A 308 -0.61 13.97 -6.92
CA ASP A 308 -0.18 15.23 -6.31
C ASP A 308 0.04 14.98 -4.82
N LEU A 309 1.32 14.94 -4.42
CA LEU A 309 1.74 14.58 -3.07
C LEU A 309 1.82 15.79 -2.12
N GLU A 310 1.69 17.01 -2.61
CA GLU A 310 1.80 18.21 -1.78
C GLU A 310 0.73 18.28 -0.67
N PRO A 311 -0.57 18.01 -0.94
CA PRO A 311 -1.55 17.99 0.13
C PRO A 311 -1.27 16.84 1.12
N LEU A 312 -0.83 15.68 0.62
CA LEU A 312 -0.49 14.52 1.45
C LEU A 312 0.69 14.81 2.39
N ARG A 313 1.67 15.62 1.95
CA ARG A 313 2.82 16.08 2.75
C ARG A 313 2.39 16.78 4.04
N LEU A 314 1.21 17.40 4.04
CA LEU A 314 0.63 18.15 5.15
C LEU A 314 -0.25 17.30 6.08
N THR A 315 -0.42 16.00 5.77
CA THR A 315 -1.22 15.05 6.55
C THR A 315 -0.35 14.23 7.51
N GLY A 316 -1.01 13.49 8.41
CA GLY A 316 -0.35 12.54 9.30
C GLY A 316 0.37 11.39 8.57
N VAL A 317 0.00 11.08 7.33
CA VAL A 317 0.68 10.07 6.49
C VAL A 317 2.15 10.42 6.32
N ASN A 318 2.47 11.71 6.16
CA ASN A 318 3.84 12.15 5.86
C ASN A 318 4.81 11.98 7.03
N LYS A 319 4.34 11.72 8.24
CA LYS A 319 5.23 11.46 9.38
C LYS A 319 6.03 10.18 9.22
N ALA A 320 5.46 9.18 8.56
CA ALA A 320 6.15 7.95 8.22
C ALA A 320 6.93 8.06 6.89
N VAL A 321 6.35 8.75 5.90
CA VAL A 321 6.96 8.86 4.56
C VAL A 321 8.17 9.81 4.56
N GLY A 322 8.11 10.88 5.35
CA GLY A 322 9.23 11.80 5.55
C GLY A 322 9.51 12.73 4.36
N MET A 323 8.49 13.10 3.58
CA MET A 323 8.66 13.99 2.42
C MET A 323 8.83 15.45 2.87
N ASP A 324 9.84 16.11 2.33
CA ASP A 324 9.89 17.57 2.23
C ASP A 324 9.15 18.07 0.97
N GLU A 325 9.04 19.38 0.82
CA GLU A 325 8.36 20.01 -0.33
C GLU A 325 9.01 19.62 -1.66
N ALA A 326 10.35 19.63 -1.71
CA ALA A 326 11.10 19.26 -2.91
C ALA A 326 10.84 17.81 -3.33
N THR A 327 10.73 16.90 -2.38
CA THR A 327 10.40 15.49 -2.60
C THR A 327 8.96 15.32 -3.04
N ALA A 328 8.00 15.97 -2.38
CA ALA A 328 6.60 15.93 -2.78
C ALA A 328 6.42 16.40 -4.24
N VAL A 329 7.04 17.52 -4.62
CA VAL A 329 6.99 18.02 -6.01
C VAL A 329 7.64 17.03 -6.98
N ARG A 330 8.88 16.59 -6.71
CA ARG A 330 9.62 15.68 -7.61
C ARG A 330 8.91 14.34 -7.79
N ARG A 331 8.23 13.85 -6.76
CA ARG A 331 7.54 12.55 -6.74
C ARG A 331 6.05 12.65 -7.01
N SER A 332 5.55 13.79 -7.47
CA SER A 332 4.15 13.92 -7.90
C SER A 332 4.02 13.62 -9.40
N PRO A 333 3.40 12.48 -9.80
CA PRO A 333 3.17 12.14 -11.20
C PRO A 333 2.46 13.21 -12.03
N ILE A 334 1.66 14.07 -11.40
CA ILE A 334 1.00 15.21 -12.07
C ILE A 334 2.01 16.23 -12.63
N HIS A 335 3.27 16.20 -12.22
CA HIS A 335 4.35 17.03 -12.79
C HIS A 335 5.21 16.28 -13.82
N MET A 336 5.00 14.97 -14.01
CA MET A 336 5.75 14.12 -14.92
C MET A 336 5.13 14.02 -16.31
N LYS A 337 5.91 13.56 -17.29
CA LYS A 337 5.43 13.26 -18.64
C LYS A 337 5.47 11.74 -18.85
N PRO A 338 4.46 11.13 -19.50
CA PRO A 338 4.58 9.73 -19.94
C PRO A 338 5.80 9.55 -20.86
N ALA A 339 6.49 8.41 -20.76
CA ALA A 339 7.68 8.13 -21.56
C ALA A 339 7.39 8.12 -23.07
N HIS A 340 6.18 7.71 -23.45
CA HIS A 340 5.65 7.74 -24.82
C HIS A 340 4.11 7.85 -24.81
N PRO A 341 3.41 7.96 -25.96
CA PRO A 341 1.94 8.05 -26.05
C PRO A 341 1.14 6.77 -25.67
N LEU A 342 1.43 6.21 -24.50
CA LEU A 342 0.79 5.00 -23.98
C LEU A 342 -0.69 5.23 -23.62
N PRO A 343 -1.55 4.19 -23.72
CA PRO A 343 -2.88 4.20 -23.13
C PRO A 343 -2.79 4.13 -21.61
N VAL A 344 -3.59 4.96 -20.93
CA VAL A 344 -3.66 5.03 -19.47
C VAL A 344 -5.10 5.07 -19.03
N VAL A 345 -5.54 4.06 -18.28
CA VAL A 345 -6.83 4.09 -17.57
C VAL A 345 -6.57 4.63 -16.17
N VAL A 346 -7.26 5.70 -15.80
CA VAL A 346 -7.24 6.27 -14.44
C VAL A 346 -8.61 6.06 -13.83
N ALA A 347 -8.69 5.22 -12.80
CA ALA A 347 -9.94 4.85 -12.16
C ALA A 347 -9.99 5.32 -10.71
N VAL A 348 -11.18 5.63 -10.21
CA VAL A 348 -11.45 5.97 -8.81
C VAL A 348 -12.82 5.42 -8.42
N GLY A 349 -12.96 4.95 -7.18
CA GLY A 349 -14.25 4.56 -6.61
C GLY A 349 -15.18 5.77 -6.44
N GLY A 350 -16.43 5.65 -6.85
CA GLY A 350 -17.43 6.71 -6.77
C GLY A 350 -17.72 7.17 -5.34
N ALA A 351 -17.54 6.30 -4.36
CA ALA A 351 -17.71 6.58 -2.94
C ALA A 351 -16.41 7.01 -2.22
N GLU A 352 -15.34 7.31 -2.96
CA GLU A 352 -14.10 7.86 -2.40
C GLU A 352 -14.18 9.38 -2.17
N SER A 353 -13.18 9.91 -1.47
CA SER A 353 -13.09 11.32 -1.09
C SER A 353 -12.98 12.28 -2.27
N SER A 354 -13.31 13.54 -2.03
CA SER A 354 -13.18 14.58 -3.03
C SER A 354 -11.74 14.74 -3.53
N GLU A 355 -10.74 14.52 -2.67
CA GLU A 355 -9.33 14.57 -3.08
C GLU A 355 -8.89 13.39 -3.95
N PHE A 356 -9.39 12.16 -3.72
CA PHE A 356 -9.11 11.05 -4.64
C PHE A 356 -9.74 11.28 -6.02
N HIS A 357 -10.96 11.82 -6.05
CA HIS A 357 -11.62 12.24 -7.29
C HIS A 357 -10.87 13.37 -7.99
N ARG A 358 -10.49 14.44 -7.26
CA ARG A 358 -9.78 15.60 -7.79
C ARG A 358 -8.46 15.17 -8.42
N GLN A 359 -7.64 14.43 -7.68
CA GLN A 359 -6.33 13.99 -8.17
C GLN A 359 -6.43 13.09 -9.39
N SER A 360 -7.33 12.10 -9.36
CA SER A 360 -7.49 11.15 -10.46
C SER A 360 -7.92 11.84 -11.75
N ARG A 361 -8.90 12.76 -11.65
CA ARG A 361 -9.36 13.56 -12.80
C ARG A 361 -8.26 14.50 -13.30
N ALA A 362 -7.65 15.29 -12.41
CA ALA A 362 -6.62 16.26 -12.79
C ALA A 362 -5.41 15.58 -13.42
N PHE A 363 -4.97 14.45 -12.88
CA PHE A 363 -3.88 13.66 -13.46
C PHE A 363 -4.23 13.16 -14.85
N ALA A 364 -5.42 12.56 -15.06
CA ALA A 364 -5.85 12.08 -16.36
C ALA A 364 -5.89 13.20 -17.42
N GLU A 365 -6.37 14.39 -17.04
CA GLU A 365 -6.42 15.57 -17.91
C GLU A 365 -5.02 16.10 -18.26
N VAL A 366 -4.14 16.23 -17.24
CA VAL A 366 -2.77 16.72 -17.43
C VAL A 366 -1.96 15.76 -18.30
N TRP A 367 -2.07 14.45 -18.05
CA TRP A 367 -1.35 13.44 -18.83
C TRP A 367 -1.88 13.32 -20.27
N ALA A 368 -3.18 13.53 -20.50
CA ALA A 368 -3.73 13.67 -21.85
C ALA A 368 -3.05 14.82 -22.61
N HIS A 369 -2.95 16.01 -21.99
CA HIS A 369 -2.28 17.17 -22.59
C HIS A 369 -0.78 16.93 -22.82
N ARG A 370 -0.17 16.00 -22.07
CA ARG A 370 1.25 15.61 -22.21
C ARG A 370 1.48 14.43 -23.15
N GLY A 371 0.44 13.94 -23.81
CA GLY A 371 0.51 12.98 -24.91
C GLY A 371 0.08 11.55 -24.58
N ALA A 372 -0.31 11.23 -23.35
CA ALA A 372 -0.92 9.94 -23.04
C ALA A 372 -2.33 9.84 -23.63
N ARG A 373 -2.79 8.62 -23.93
CA ARG A 373 -4.18 8.35 -24.31
C ARG A 373 -4.95 7.97 -23.05
N THR A 374 -5.49 8.96 -22.35
CA THR A 374 -6.12 8.75 -21.04
C THR A 374 -7.61 8.44 -21.13
N GLU A 375 -8.09 7.50 -20.31
CA GLU A 375 -9.51 7.27 -20.00
C GLU A 375 -9.69 7.46 -18.49
N PHE A 376 -10.60 8.35 -18.07
CA PHE A 376 -10.94 8.55 -16.67
C PHE A 376 -12.25 7.86 -16.31
N LEU A 377 -12.26 7.08 -15.24
CA LEU A 377 -13.42 6.34 -14.73
C LEU A 377 -13.68 6.67 -13.27
N ALA A 378 -14.87 7.19 -12.96
CA ALA A 378 -15.41 7.21 -11.60
C ALA A 378 -16.45 6.07 -11.51
N LEU A 379 -16.25 5.13 -10.60
CA LEU A 379 -17.00 3.87 -10.56
C LEU A 379 -18.03 3.90 -9.44
N ASP A 380 -19.26 4.22 -9.79
CA ASP A 380 -20.39 4.40 -8.85
C ASP A 380 -20.50 3.26 -7.83
N GLY A 381 -20.73 3.64 -6.56
CA GLY A 381 -20.92 2.70 -5.45
C GLY A 381 -19.65 2.00 -4.96
N LEU A 382 -18.53 2.08 -5.68
CA LEU A 382 -17.27 1.49 -5.23
C LEU A 382 -16.52 2.46 -4.31
N ASN A 383 -15.99 1.92 -3.23
CA ASN A 383 -15.05 2.60 -2.33
C ASN A 383 -13.59 2.24 -2.68
N HIS A 384 -12.64 2.85 -1.95
CA HIS A 384 -11.20 2.69 -2.17
C HIS A 384 -10.68 1.25 -2.13
N PHE A 385 -11.39 0.31 -1.50
CA PHE A 385 -11.01 -1.10 -1.41
C PHE A 385 -11.77 -1.95 -2.45
N THR A 386 -13.09 -1.81 -2.53
CA THR A 386 -13.93 -2.55 -3.50
C THR A 386 -13.64 -2.20 -4.97
N VAL A 387 -13.07 -1.02 -5.25
CA VAL A 387 -12.60 -0.68 -6.61
C VAL A 387 -11.49 -1.60 -7.10
N LEU A 388 -10.67 -2.12 -6.18
CA LEU A 388 -9.62 -3.09 -6.50
C LEU A 388 -10.21 -4.49 -6.78
N GLU A 389 -11.26 -4.87 -6.05
CA GLU A 389 -12.02 -6.10 -6.34
C GLU A 389 -12.66 -6.02 -7.74
N ALA A 390 -13.26 -4.87 -8.07
CA ALA A 390 -13.79 -4.63 -9.41
C ALA A 390 -12.70 -4.66 -10.49
N PHE A 391 -11.49 -4.19 -10.22
CA PHE A 391 -10.37 -4.33 -11.16
C PHE A 391 -10.07 -5.79 -11.51
N GLY A 392 -10.17 -6.70 -10.54
CA GLY A 392 -9.99 -8.13 -10.73
C GLY A 392 -11.17 -8.87 -11.37
N ASP A 393 -12.36 -8.29 -11.34
CA ASP A 393 -13.57 -8.87 -11.92
C ASP A 393 -13.71 -8.52 -13.42
N PRO A 394 -13.60 -9.49 -14.34
CA PRO A 394 -13.67 -9.24 -15.78
C PRO A 394 -15.06 -8.79 -16.25
N SER A 395 -16.11 -9.01 -15.44
CA SER A 395 -17.47 -8.56 -15.73
C SER A 395 -17.72 -7.11 -15.30
N SER A 396 -16.85 -6.56 -14.45
CA SER A 396 -16.95 -5.18 -14.00
C SER A 396 -16.57 -4.20 -15.11
N ALA A 397 -17.01 -2.95 -14.95
CA ALA A 397 -16.61 -1.89 -15.86
C ALA A 397 -15.08 -1.73 -15.93
N LEU A 398 -14.38 -1.80 -14.79
CA LEU A 398 -12.93 -1.59 -14.71
C LEU A 398 -12.14 -2.80 -15.23
N GLY A 399 -12.48 -4.02 -14.81
CA GLY A 399 -11.82 -5.24 -15.26
C GLY A 399 -11.96 -5.43 -16.77
N ALA A 400 -13.12 -5.11 -17.35
CA ALA A 400 -13.31 -5.13 -18.80
C ALA A 400 -12.42 -4.12 -19.55
N ARG A 401 -12.15 -2.92 -18.99
CA ARG A 401 -11.18 -1.98 -19.60
C ARG A 401 -9.75 -2.49 -19.43
N ALA A 402 -9.42 -3.05 -18.27
CA ALA A 402 -8.10 -3.60 -18.00
C ALA A 402 -7.74 -4.70 -19.01
N LEU A 403 -8.62 -5.69 -19.19
CA LEU A 403 -8.42 -6.75 -20.20
C LEU A 403 -8.37 -6.22 -21.62
N ARG A 404 -9.19 -5.21 -21.96
CA ARG A 404 -9.15 -4.58 -23.28
C ARG A 404 -7.81 -3.91 -23.55
N LEU A 405 -7.31 -3.11 -22.61
CA LEU A 405 -6.01 -2.44 -22.74
C LEU A 405 -4.90 -3.48 -22.92
N MET A 406 -4.92 -4.53 -22.11
CA MET A 406 -3.97 -5.63 -22.16
C MET A 406 -4.01 -6.43 -23.48
N ALA A 407 -5.18 -6.62 -24.06
CA ALA A 407 -5.36 -7.34 -25.33
C ALA A 407 -4.92 -6.54 -26.57
N THR A 408 -4.66 -5.23 -26.45
CA THR A 408 -4.22 -4.40 -27.59
C THR A 408 -2.72 -4.48 -27.89
N LEU A 409 -2.01 -5.43 -27.28
CA LEU A 409 -0.54 -5.53 -27.27
C LEU A 409 0.05 -6.71 -28.03
#